data_AF-A0A847Y5I2-F1
#
_entry.id   AF-A0A847Y5I2-F1
#
_cell.length_a   1.000
_cell.length_b   1.000
_cell.length_c   1.000
_cell.angle_alpha   90.00
_cell.angle_beta   90.00
_cell.angle_gamma   90.00
#
_symmetry.space_group_name_H-M   'P 1'
#
loop_
_entity.id
_entity.type
_entity.pdbx_description
1 polymer ?
#
loop_
_entity_poly.entity_id
_entity_poly.type
_entity_poly.pdbx_seq_one_letter_code
_entity_poly.pdbx_strand_id
1 'polypeptide(L)'
;MKIKKGESVFGLLSSLQKMLHEKPSVKQMFNEIQMMKFKIRPVSGDISLVDIGNSQLIEALWGLGKLDDFFQKEFKRLSGKEKRIFFNIVSGVKEKLEQELNRVNFKQSMGPSSIVEVEIFKDTPARKPN
;
A
#
# COMPACT_ATOMS: atom_id res chain seq x y z
N MET A 1 5.38 11.91 -28.28
CA MET A 1 4.95 10.55 -28.65
C MET A 1 3.49 10.36 -28.29
N LYS A 2 2.63 9.99 -29.25
CA LYS A 2 1.20 9.67 -29.02
C LYS A 2 1.11 8.19 -28.62
N ILE A 3 0.59 7.90 -27.44
CA ILE A 3 0.36 6.52 -26.97
C ILE A 3 -0.86 5.95 -27.71
N LYS A 4 -0.74 4.75 -28.28
CA LYS A 4 -1.85 4.03 -28.94
C LYS A 4 -2.91 3.61 -27.90
N LYS A 5 -4.16 3.93 -28.21
CA LYS A 5 -5.32 4.04 -27.31
C LYS A 5 -5.88 2.71 -26.73
N GLY A 6 -5.20 1.59 -26.93
CA GLY A 6 -5.61 0.25 -26.48
C GLY A 6 -4.51 -0.55 -25.76
N GLU A 7 -3.23 -0.23 -26.01
CA GLU A 7 -2.07 -0.76 -25.29
C GLU A 7 -1.84 -0.05 -23.94
N SER A 8 -2.52 1.08 -23.73
CA SER A 8 -2.35 2.01 -22.61
C SER A 8 -2.66 1.38 -21.24
N VAL A 9 -3.90 0.95 -20.98
CA VAL A 9 -4.28 0.41 -19.65
C VAL A 9 -3.66 -0.95 -19.39
N PHE A 10 -3.70 -1.87 -20.35
CA PHE A 10 -3.08 -3.18 -20.18
C PHE A 10 -1.57 -3.06 -19.91
N GLY A 11 -0.87 -2.16 -20.60
CA GLY A 11 0.54 -1.88 -20.34
C GLY A 11 0.80 -1.35 -18.92
N LEU A 12 -0.08 -0.49 -18.39
CA LEU A 12 -0.01 -0.05 -16.99
C LEU A 12 -0.25 -1.20 -16.02
N LEU A 13 -1.24 -2.06 -16.28
CA LEU A 13 -1.53 -3.22 -15.43
C LEU A 13 -0.36 -4.22 -15.41
N SER A 14 0.24 -4.49 -16.56
CA SER A 14 1.45 -5.32 -16.63
C SER A 14 2.61 -4.70 -15.86
N SER A 15 2.75 -3.37 -15.91
CA SER A 15 3.78 -2.65 -15.16
C SER A 15 3.52 -2.72 -13.65
N LEU A 16 2.26 -2.59 -13.22
CA LEU A 16 1.83 -2.76 -11.83
C LEU A 16 2.14 -4.17 -11.32
N GLN A 17 1.75 -5.19 -12.10
CA GLN A 17 2.01 -6.58 -11.76
C GLN A 17 3.51 -6.86 -11.63
N LYS A 18 4.31 -6.36 -12.59
CA LYS A 18 5.77 -6.51 -12.56
C LYS A 18 6.37 -5.86 -11.30
N MET A 19 5.97 -4.64 -10.99
CA MET A 19 6.44 -3.92 -9.80
C MET A 19 6.11 -4.66 -8.49
N LEU A 20 4.92 -5.27 -8.40
CA LEU A 20 4.50 -6.01 -7.20
C LEU A 20 5.11 -7.42 -7.11
N HIS A 21 5.60 -7.99 -8.22
CA HIS A 21 6.33 -9.26 -8.23
C HIS A 21 7.83 -9.08 -8.00
N GLU A 22 8.45 -8.05 -8.56
CA GLU A 22 9.87 -7.72 -8.42
C GLU A 22 10.13 -6.96 -7.11
N LYS A 23 9.64 -7.56 -6.02
CA LYS A 23 9.81 -7.07 -4.64
C LYS A 23 11.30 -6.97 -4.29
N PRO A 24 11.79 -5.82 -3.79
CA PRO A 24 13.16 -5.70 -3.30
C PRO A 24 13.32 -6.47 -1.97
N SER A 25 14.52 -6.49 -1.40
CA SER A 25 14.72 -7.12 -0.08
C SER A 25 13.90 -6.41 1.02
N VAL A 26 13.51 -7.14 2.08
CA VAL A 26 12.75 -6.58 3.22
C VAL A 26 13.43 -5.34 3.81
N LYS A 27 14.76 -5.32 3.89
CA LYS A 27 15.54 -4.15 4.35
C LYS A 27 15.37 -2.94 3.42
N GLN A 28 15.40 -3.16 2.10
CA GLN A 28 15.16 -2.09 1.13
C GLN A 28 13.72 -1.58 1.20
N MET A 29 12.74 -2.48 1.31
CA MET A 29 11.34 -2.11 1.50
C MET A 29 11.16 -1.25 2.75
N PHE A 30 11.77 -1.63 3.87
CA PHE A 30 11.71 -0.88 5.11
C PHE A 30 12.24 0.55 4.95
N ASN A 31 13.40 0.70 4.30
CA ASN A 31 13.96 2.03 3.99
C ASN A 31 13.02 2.85 3.11
N GLU A 32 12.38 2.22 2.12
CA GLU A 32 11.40 2.90 1.26
C GLU A 32 10.14 3.33 2.02
N ILE A 33 9.61 2.48 2.90
CA ILE A 33 8.44 2.79 3.75
C ILE A 33 8.72 4.04 4.62
N GLN A 34 9.93 4.15 5.18
CA GLN A 34 10.33 5.33 5.95
C GLN A 34 10.26 6.62 5.12
N MET A 35 10.54 6.55 3.82
CA MET A 35 10.43 7.70 2.90
C MET A 35 8.99 7.95 2.43
N MET A 36 8.11 6.95 2.49
CA MET A 36 6.69 7.03 2.08
C MET A 36 5.80 7.76 3.09
N LYS A 37 6.35 8.20 4.23
CA LYS A 37 5.64 8.97 5.28
C LYS A 37 4.43 8.24 5.86
N PHE A 38 4.49 6.93 5.95
CA PHE A 38 3.54 6.17 6.76
C PHE A 38 3.72 6.52 8.23
N LYS A 39 2.61 6.69 8.92
CA LYS A 39 2.51 6.82 10.37
C LYS A 39 1.61 5.71 10.88
N ILE A 40 2.01 5.15 12.01
CA ILE A 40 1.33 4.05 12.69
C ILE A 40 0.98 4.58 14.08
N ARG A 41 -0.31 4.60 14.43
CA ARG A 41 -0.75 5.02 15.77
C ARG A 41 -1.64 3.95 16.40
N PRO A 42 -1.49 3.69 17.71
CA PRO A 42 -2.45 2.83 18.40
C PRO A 42 -3.81 3.52 18.45
N VAL A 43 -4.86 2.74 18.19
CA VAL A 43 -6.24 3.10 18.47
C VAL A 43 -6.64 2.51 19.82
N SER A 44 -6.25 1.26 20.08
CA SER A 44 -6.43 0.58 21.36
C SER A 44 -5.36 -0.49 21.59
N GLY A 45 -5.13 -0.85 22.85
CA GLY A 45 -4.10 -1.82 23.24
C GLY A 45 -2.67 -1.24 23.29
N ASP A 46 -1.71 -2.09 23.62
CA ASP A 46 -0.29 -1.70 23.73
C ASP A 46 0.43 -1.91 22.39
N ILE A 47 0.84 -0.82 21.72
CA ILE A 47 1.56 -0.87 20.45
C ILE A 47 2.94 -1.54 20.57
N SER A 48 3.51 -1.64 21.78
CA SER A 48 4.78 -2.35 21.98
C SER A 48 4.69 -3.84 21.61
N LEU A 49 3.46 -4.38 21.54
CA LEU A 49 3.15 -5.73 21.12
C LEU A 49 3.20 -5.91 19.59
N VAL A 50 3.16 -4.82 18.82
CA VAL A 50 3.22 -4.83 17.36
C VAL A 50 4.66 -5.07 16.91
N ASP A 51 4.89 -6.21 16.25
CA ASP A 51 6.18 -6.48 15.63
C ASP A 51 6.33 -5.69 14.32
N ILE A 52 6.85 -4.47 14.42
CA ILE A 52 7.12 -3.59 13.28
C ILE A 52 8.20 -4.20 12.34
N GLY A 53 9.00 -5.14 12.84
CA GLY A 53 9.99 -5.88 12.05
C GLY A 53 9.42 -7.07 11.28
N ASN A 54 8.12 -7.35 11.41
CA ASN A 54 7.49 -8.47 10.73
C ASN A 54 7.55 -8.28 9.21
N SER A 55 8.09 -9.27 8.48
CA SER A 55 8.29 -9.17 7.03
C SER A 55 6.97 -9.04 6.27
N GLN A 56 5.89 -9.68 6.72
CA GLN A 56 4.57 -9.58 6.08
C GLN A 56 3.99 -8.18 6.25
N LEU A 57 4.16 -7.56 7.42
CA LEU A 57 3.80 -6.17 7.65
C LEU A 57 4.56 -5.23 6.72
N ILE A 58 5.88 -5.40 6.65
CA ILE A 58 6.75 -4.60 5.79
C ILE A 58 6.34 -4.76 4.31
N GLU A 59 6.12 -5.98 3.85
CA GLU A 59 5.69 -6.24 2.47
C GLU A 59 4.33 -5.62 2.14
N ALA A 60 3.35 -5.75 3.02
CA ALA A 60 2.01 -5.19 2.82
C ALA A 60 2.07 -3.65 2.77
N LEU A 61 2.78 -3.02 3.72
CA LEU A 61 2.95 -1.56 3.77
C LEU A 61 3.69 -1.03 2.55
N TRP A 62 4.77 -1.70 2.14
CA TRP A 62 5.50 -1.34 0.93
C TRP A 62 4.61 -1.44 -0.31
N GLY A 63 3.86 -2.54 -0.44
CA GLY A 63 2.91 -2.75 -1.54
C GLY A 63 1.86 -1.65 -1.61
N LEU A 64 1.25 -1.29 -0.47
CA LEU A 64 0.26 -0.22 -0.38
C LEU A 64 0.87 1.14 -0.78
N GLY A 65 2.09 1.43 -0.33
CA GLY A 65 2.80 2.66 -0.67
C GLY A 65 3.09 2.76 -2.17
N LYS A 66 3.61 1.69 -2.76
CA LYS A 66 3.86 1.63 -4.21
C LYS A 66 2.59 1.71 -5.04
N LEU A 67 1.53 1.06 -4.59
CA LEU A 67 0.23 1.10 -5.27
C LEU A 67 -0.33 2.52 -5.31
N ASP A 68 -0.26 3.25 -4.20
CA ASP A 68 -0.68 4.66 -4.13
C ASP A 68 0.18 5.55 -5.05
N ASP A 69 1.50 5.42 -4.99
CA ASP A 69 2.41 6.18 -5.86
C ASP A 69 2.13 5.91 -7.36
N PHE A 70 1.94 4.63 -7.71
CA PHE A 70 1.60 4.20 -9.06
C PHE A 70 0.25 4.76 -9.51
N PHE A 71 -0.78 4.69 -8.65
CA PHE A 71 -2.10 5.23 -8.91
C PHE A 71 -2.04 6.74 -9.16
N GLN A 72 -1.40 7.50 -8.27
CA GLN A 72 -1.33 8.96 -8.38
C GLN A 72 -0.61 9.41 -9.66
N LYS A 73 0.43 8.68 -10.08
CA LYS A 73 1.22 8.98 -11.28
C LYS A 73 0.44 8.72 -12.57
N GLU A 74 -0.22 7.57 -12.66
CA GLU A 74 -0.78 7.09 -13.92
C GLU A 74 -2.27 7.43 -14.08
N PHE A 75 -3.04 7.51 -12.99
CA PHE A 75 -4.49 7.79 -13.05
C PHE A 75 -4.81 9.12 -13.76
N LYS A 76 -3.99 10.15 -13.55
CA LYS A 76 -4.18 11.47 -14.19
C LYS A 76 -4.05 11.44 -15.72
N ARG A 77 -3.32 10.46 -16.26
CA ARG A 77 -3.00 10.33 -17.69
C ARG A 77 -4.05 9.55 -18.48
N LEU A 78 -4.97 8.88 -17.78
CA LEU A 78 -5.98 8.00 -18.37
C LEU A 78 -7.23 8.77 -18.83
N SER A 79 -7.87 8.27 -19.90
CA SER A 79 -9.19 8.73 -20.31
C SER A 79 -10.30 8.25 -19.36
N GLY A 80 -11.50 8.83 -19.44
CA GLY A 80 -12.59 8.50 -18.50
C GLY A 80 -12.97 7.01 -18.44
N LYS A 81 -13.03 6.32 -19.59
CA LYS A 81 -13.31 4.87 -19.63
C LYS A 81 -12.16 4.06 -19.04
N GLU A 82 -10.92 4.42 -19.38
CA GLU A 82 -9.71 3.77 -18.87
C GLU A 82 -9.54 3.94 -17.36
N LYS A 83 -9.85 5.13 -16.83
CA LYS A 83 -9.85 5.43 -15.39
C LYS A 83 -10.73 4.47 -14.61
N ARG A 84 -11.92 4.15 -15.12
CA ARG A 84 -12.85 3.24 -14.42
C ARG A 84 -12.29 1.83 -14.33
N ILE A 85 -11.76 1.30 -15.43
CA ILE A 85 -11.15 -0.04 -15.46
C ILE A 85 -9.94 -0.09 -14.54
N PHE A 86 -9.05 0.90 -14.66
CA PHE A 86 -7.86 1.01 -13.85
C PHE A 86 -8.17 1.12 -12.35
N PHE A 87 -9.14 1.97 -11.98
CA PHE A 87 -9.58 2.15 -10.61
C PHE A 87 -10.10 0.84 -10.00
N ASN A 88 -10.95 0.10 -10.72
CA ASN A 88 -11.49 -1.16 -10.21
C ASN A 88 -10.39 -2.18 -9.92
N ILE A 89 -9.39 -2.28 -10.80
CA ILE A 89 -8.30 -3.24 -10.64
C ILE A 89 -7.36 -2.83 -9.50
N VAL A 90 -6.94 -1.56 -9.47
CA VAL A 90 -6.11 -1.03 -8.39
C VAL A 90 -6.82 -1.18 -7.04
N SER A 91 -8.13 -0.97 -6.97
CA SER A 91 -8.91 -1.14 -5.75
C SER A 91 -8.90 -2.59 -5.27
N GLY A 92 -9.08 -3.57 -6.17
CA GLY A 92 -8.98 -4.99 -5.79
C GLY A 92 -7.59 -5.40 -5.30
N VAL A 93 -6.52 -4.84 -5.89
CA VAL A 93 -5.15 -5.05 -5.40
C VAL A 93 -4.96 -4.42 -4.02
N LYS A 94 -5.50 -3.21 -3.82
CA LYS A 94 -5.46 -2.50 -2.53
C LYS A 94 -6.13 -3.33 -1.44
N GLU A 95 -7.36 -3.79 -1.69
CA GLU A 95 -8.12 -4.62 -0.74
C GLU A 95 -7.34 -5.88 -0.34
N LYS A 96 -6.68 -6.54 -1.30
CA LYS A 96 -5.84 -7.71 -1.01
C LYS A 96 -4.68 -7.36 -0.06
N LEU A 97 -3.98 -6.25 -0.31
CA LEU A 97 -2.88 -5.81 0.54
C LEU A 97 -3.36 -5.39 1.95
N GLU A 98 -4.53 -4.76 2.05
CA GLU A 98 -5.17 -4.44 3.33
C GLU A 98 -5.57 -5.71 4.09
N GLN A 99 -6.03 -6.76 3.41
CA GLN A 99 -6.29 -8.05 4.02
C GLN A 99 -5.01 -8.74 4.50
N GLU A 100 -3.92 -8.66 3.72
CA GLU A 100 -2.60 -9.18 4.13
C GLU A 100 -2.10 -8.46 5.39
N LEU A 101 -2.28 -7.14 5.46
CA LEU A 101 -1.96 -6.32 6.64
C LEU A 101 -2.76 -6.76 7.87
N ASN A 102 -4.06 -7.01 7.73
CA ASN A 102 -4.93 -7.46 8.82
C ASN A 102 -4.63 -8.89 9.30
N ARG A 103 -3.91 -9.68 8.51
CA ARG A 103 -3.50 -11.05 8.85
C ARG A 103 -2.13 -11.14 9.49
N VAL A 104 -1.42 -10.02 9.61
CA VAL A 104 -0.11 -10.00 10.28
C VAL A 104 -0.32 -10.42 11.73
N ASN A 105 0.19 -11.60 12.08
CA ASN A 105 0.23 -12.05 13.46
C ASN A 105 1.35 -11.29 14.18
N PHE A 106 0.95 -10.35 15.03
CA PHE A 106 1.83 -9.69 15.98
C PHE A 106 2.12 -10.69 17.12
N LYS A 107 3.38 -11.08 17.28
CA LYS A 107 3.99 -12.02 18.28
C LYS A 107 3.09 -13.02 19.06
N GLN A 108 3.59 -14.25 19.07
CA GLN A 108 3.07 -15.43 19.79
C GLN A 108 2.63 -15.19 21.25
N SER A 109 1.47 -15.75 21.56
CA SER A 109 0.94 -16.10 22.90
C SER A 109 0.92 -14.97 23.93
N MET A 110 -0.03 -14.07 23.80
CA MET A 110 -0.64 -13.43 24.96
C MET A 110 -2.11 -13.83 25.00
N GLY A 111 -2.65 -14.01 26.20
CA GLY A 111 -4.01 -14.50 26.41
C GLY A 111 -5.07 -13.65 25.70
N PRO A 112 -6.35 -14.05 25.74
CA PRO A 112 -7.47 -13.45 24.99
C PRO A 112 -7.71 -11.93 25.23
N SER A 113 -6.92 -11.27 26.09
CA SER A 113 -7.06 -9.89 26.52
C SER A 113 -6.09 -8.88 25.88
N SER A 114 -5.21 -9.27 24.95
CA SER A 114 -4.21 -8.37 24.34
C SER A 114 -4.48 -8.10 22.86
N ILE A 115 -5.69 -7.66 22.54
CA ILE A 115 -6.00 -7.15 21.19
C ILE A 115 -5.38 -5.76 21.07
N VAL A 116 -4.66 -5.53 19.98
CA VAL A 116 -4.13 -4.22 19.62
C VAL A 116 -4.80 -3.78 18.33
N GLU A 117 -5.33 -2.57 18.33
CA GLU A 117 -5.88 -1.94 17.14
C GLU A 117 -4.98 -0.77 16.75
N VAL A 118 -4.65 -0.71 15.48
CA VAL A 118 -3.67 0.24 14.95
C VAL A 118 -4.25 0.90 13.72
N GLU A 119 -4.11 2.22 13.63
CA GLU A 119 -4.38 2.97 12.42
C GLU A 119 -3.07 3.27 11.70
N ILE A 120 -3.05 3.00 10.39
CA ILE A 120 -1.93 3.30 9.50
C ILE A 120 -2.40 4.32 8.48
N PHE A 121 -1.71 5.45 8.41
CA PHE A 121 -2.07 6.55 7.51
C PHE A 121 -0.81 7.19 6.90
N LYS A 122 -0.94 7.77 5.70
CA LYS A 122 0.14 8.56 5.08
C LYS A 122 -0.04 10.03 5.46
N ASP A 123 1.03 10.64 5.96
CA ASP A 123 1.05 12.08 6.22
C ASP A 123 1.12 12.84 4.90
N THR A 124 -0.04 13.36 4.46
CA THR A 124 -0.13 14.23 3.29
C THR A 124 -0.19 15.67 3.78
N PRO A 125 0.70 16.56 3.31
CA PRO A 125 0.61 17.97 3.68
C PRO A 125 -0.75 18.48 3.21
N ALA A 126 -1.58 18.92 4.15
CA ALA A 126 -2.88 19.49 3.85
C ALA A 126 -2.71 20.60 2.80
N ARG A 127 -3.39 20.48 1.66
CA ARG A 127 -3.56 21.63 0.77
C ARG A 127 -4.34 22.67 1.57
N LYS A 128 -3.68 23.79 1.90
CA LYS A 128 -4.39 24.97 2.39
C LYS A 128 -5.44 25.34 1.32
N PRO A 129 -6.72 25.48 1.67
CA PRO A 129 -7.68 26.09 0.76
C PRO A 129 -7.22 27.53 0.55
N ASN A 130 -6.92 27.87 -0.72
CA ASN A 130 -6.85 29.26 -1.18
C ASN A 130 -8.22 29.66 -1.69
#